data_AF-A0A7Y4U7A8-F1
#
_entry.id   AF-A0A7Y4U7A8-F1
#
_cell.length_a   1.000
_cell.length_b   1.000
_cell.length_c   1.000
_cell.angle_alpha   90.00
_cell.angle_beta   90.00
_cell.angle_gamma   90.00
#
_symmetry.space_group_name_H-M   'P 1'
#
loop_
_entity.id
_entity.type
_entity.pdbx_description
1 polymer ?
#
loop_
_entity_poly.entity_id
_entity_poly.type
_entity_poly.pdbx_seq_one_letter_code
_entity_poly.pdbx_strand_id
1 'polypeptide(L)'
;MKKRAIALQLGRYIVADPQICHGKPTFRGTRIFVADVLEQVAEGLAWETIVEEWHGSISHEAIAEAVQLARQAFLAQIREDAKEVRAA
;
A
#
# COMPACT_ATOMS: atom_id res chain seq x y z
N MET A 1 10.68 -27.70 -10.99
CA MET A 1 10.58 -26.30 -11.47
C MET A 1 9.92 -25.47 -10.37
N LYS A 2 10.60 -24.49 -9.76
CA LYS A 2 9.98 -23.61 -8.75
C LYS A 2 8.96 -22.70 -9.46
N LYS A 3 7.70 -22.69 -9.05
CA LYS A 3 6.70 -21.72 -9.54
C LYS A 3 7.29 -20.31 -9.40
N ARG A 4 7.37 -19.54 -10.48
CA ARG A 4 7.75 -18.12 -10.39
C ARG A 4 6.69 -17.44 -9.51
N ALA A 5 7.13 -16.80 -8.43
CA ALA A 5 6.26 -15.97 -7.63
C ALA A 5 5.82 -14.78 -8.49
N ILE A 6 4.52 -14.61 -8.69
CA ILE A 6 3.97 -13.56 -9.55
C ILE A 6 3.70 -12.34 -8.68
N ALA A 7 4.17 -11.17 -9.12
CA ALA A 7 3.87 -9.90 -8.48
C ALA A 7 2.38 -9.59 -8.58
N LEU A 8 1.72 -9.40 -7.44
CA LEU A 8 0.32 -9.05 -7.36
C LEU A 8 0.14 -7.54 -7.60
N GLN A 9 -0.58 -7.19 -8.65
CA GLN A 9 -0.98 -5.81 -8.91
C GLN A 9 -2.14 -5.46 -7.98
N LEU A 10 -1.89 -4.61 -6.99
CA LEU A 10 -2.91 -4.16 -6.03
C LEU A 10 -3.69 -2.96 -6.56
N GLY A 11 -3.04 -2.14 -7.39
CA GLY A 11 -3.65 -1.03 -8.10
C GLY A 11 -2.78 -0.54 -9.25
N ARG A 12 -3.00 0.70 -9.70
CA ARG A 12 -2.21 1.29 -10.78
C ARG A 12 -0.80 1.58 -10.33
N TYR A 13 -0.64 2.09 -9.11
CA TYR A 13 0.64 2.52 -8.56
C TYR A 13 1.22 1.53 -7.54
N ILE A 14 0.45 0.57 -7.03
CA ILE A 14 0.90 -0.31 -5.95
C ILE A 14 0.97 -1.77 -6.37
N VAL A 15 2.06 -2.44 -5.98
CA VAL A 15 2.34 -3.86 -6.26
C VAL A 15 2.83 -4.56 -5.00
N ALA A 16 2.53 -5.85 -4.87
CA ALA A 16 3.12 -6.75 -3.88
C ALA A 16 3.87 -7.87 -4.62
N ASP A 17 5.20 -7.82 -4.62
CA ASP A 17 6.05 -8.82 -5.27
C ASP A 17 6.82 -9.63 -4.22
N PRO A 18 6.61 -10.96 -4.09
CA PRO A 18 7.33 -11.79 -3.13
C PRO A 18 8.86 -11.72 -3.24
N GLN A 19 9.41 -11.32 -4.40
CA GLN A 19 10.84 -11.13 -4.62
C GLN A 19 11.33 -9.73 -4.24
N ILE A 20 10.43 -8.76 -4.02
CA ILE A 20 10.74 -7.38 -3.63
C ILE A 20 10.20 -7.14 -2.23
N CYS A 21 11.09 -6.77 -1.31
CA CYS A 21 10.71 -6.44 0.06
C CYS A 21 9.75 -7.45 0.73
N HIS A 22 9.97 -8.74 0.45
CA HIS A 22 9.21 -9.87 1.01
C HIS A 22 7.71 -9.87 0.69
N GLY A 23 7.30 -9.27 -0.43
CA GLY A 23 5.89 -9.23 -0.84
C GLY A 23 5.06 -8.18 -0.11
N LYS A 24 5.69 -7.33 0.71
CA LYS A 24 4.99 -6.16 1.27
C LYS A 24 4.64 -5.18 0.13
N PRO A 25 3.51 -4.46 0.23
CA PRO A 25 3.13 -3.48 -0.78
C PRO A 25 4.16 -2.37 -0.93
N THR A 26 4.60 -2.14 -2.18
CA THR A 26 5.46 -1.02 -2.57
C THR A 26 4.85 -0.26 -3.74
N PHE A 27 5.31 0.98 -3.94
CA PHE A 27 4.99 1.71 -5.16
C PHE A 27 5.73 1.09 -6.36
N ARG A 28 5.04 0.97 -7.49
CA ARG A 28 5.51 0.32 -8.72
C ARG A 28 6.84 0.92 -9.15
N GLY A 29 7.83 0.06 -9.39
CA GLY A 29 9.16 0.48 -9.83
C GLY A 29 10.03 1.06 -8.72
N THR A 30 9.57 1.04 -7.46
CA THR A 30 10.30 1.53 -6.29
C THR A 30 10.43 0.43 -5.23
N ARG A 31 11.27 0.70 -4.23
CA ARG A 31 11.33 -0.06 -2.96
C ARG A 31 10.74 0.73 -1.80
N ILE A 32 9.93 1.75 -2.09
CA ILE A 32 9.27 2.60 -1.10
C ILE A 32 8.03 1.86 -0.62
N PHE A 33 7.94 1.61 0.68
CA PHE A 33 6.77 0.94 1.23
C PHE A 33 5.57 1.86 1.23
N VAL A 34 4.41 1.27 0.93
CA VAL A 34 3.13 1.96 1.10
C VAL A 34 2.91 2.34 2.57
N ALA A 35 3.40 1.52 3.51
CA ALA A 35 3.30 1.78 4.94
C ALA A 35 4.03 3.08 5.35
N ASP A 36 5.27 3.28 4.90
CA ASP A 36 6.08 4.46 5.25
C ASP A 36 5.41 5.75 4.74
N VAL A 37 4.83 5.72 3.53
CA VAL A 37 4.11 6.87 2.98
C VAL A 37 2.79 7.12 3.73
N LEU A 38 2.07 6.06 4.13
CA LEU A 38 0.86 6.22 4.95
C LEU A 38 1.18 6.73 6.37
N GLU A 39 2.34 6.40 6.92
CA GLU A 39 2.84 6.96 8.19
C GLU A 39 3.08 8.47 8.05
N GLN A 40 3.78 8.91 7.00
CA GLN A 40 3.96 10.34 6.70
C GLN A 40 2.63 11.08 6.52
N VAL A 41 1.66 10.45 5.85
CA VAL A 41 0.29 11.00 5.75
C VAL A 41 -0.37 11.10 7.13
N ALA A 42 -0.19 10.11 8.00
CA ALA A 42 -0.75 10.10 9.35
C ALA A 42 -0.10 11.15 10.27
N GLU A 43 1.19 11.44 10.06
CA GLU A 43 1.93 12.54 10.71
C GLU A 43 1.49 13.92 10.21
N GLY A 44 0.67 13.99 9.16
CA GLY A 44 0.10 15.22 8.63
C GLY A 44 1.03 15.96 7.66
N LEU A 45 2.03 15.28 7.10
CA LEU A 45 2.89 15.88 6.08
C LEU A 45 2.06 16.27 4.85
N ALA A 46 2.37 17.44 4.29
CA ALA A 46 1.82 17.85 3.00
C ALA A 46 2.29 16.87 1.92
N TRP A 47 1.42 16.56 0.96
CA TRP A 47 1.73 15.56 -0.05
C TRP A 47 2.88 15.98 -0.95
N GLU A 48 3.03 17.28 -1.20
CA GLU A 48 4.17 17.85 -1.91
C GLU A 48 5.48 17.52 -1.18
N THR A 49 5.52 17.68 0.15
CA THR A 49 6.69 17.35 0.98
C THR A 49 7.03 15.87 0.91
N ILE A 50 6.02 15.00 1.00
CA ILE A 50 6.20 13.54 0.85
C ILE A 50 6.82 13.22 -0.52
N VAL A 51 6.30 13.81 -1.60
CA VAL A 51 6.82 13.61 -2.95
C VAL A 51 8.28 14.09 -3.06
N GLU A 52 8.60 15.25 -2.48
CA GLU A 52 9.95 15.81 -2.45
C GLU A 52 10.94 14.94 -1.66
N GLU A 53 10.54 14.43 -0.49
CA GLU A 53 11.36 13.52 0.34
C GLU A 53 11.72 12.24 -0.38
N TRP A 54 10.80 11.70 -1.17
CA TRP A 54 11.04 10.54 -2.05
C TRP A 54 11.62 10.92 -3.41
N HIS A 55 12.10 12.15 -3.57
CA HIS A 55 12.75 12.67 -4.78
C HIS A 55 11.92 12.51 -6.06
N GLY A 56 10.60 12.66 -5.96
CA GLY A 56 9.67 12.50 -7.09
C GLY A 56 9.45 11.05 -7.52
N SER A 57 9.93 10.07 -6.76
CA SER A 57 9.76 8.64 -7.08
C SER A 57 8.31 8.16 -6.92
N ILE A 58 7.49 8.94 -6.21
CA ILE A 58 6.05 8.72 -6.06
C ILE A 58 5.31 10.01 -6.43
N SER A 59 4.10 9.89 -6.96
CA SER A 59 3.26 11.03 -7.32
C SER A 59 2.09 11.20 -6.35
N HIS A 60 1.43 12.36 -6.37
CA HIS A 60 0.20 12.59 -5.61
C HIS A 60 -0.87 11.54 -5.88
N GLU A 61 -1.02 11.09 -7.13
CA GLU A 61 -1.99 10.04 -7.48
C GLU A 61 -1.64 8.69 -6.84
N ALA A 62 -0.35 8.40 -6.70
CA ALA A 62 0.11 7.20 -6.02
C ALA A 62 -0.22 7.26 -4.51
N ILE A 63 0.01 8.42 -3.87
CA ILE A 63 -0.36 8.66 -2.47
C ILE A 63 -1.89 8.54 -2.30
N ALA A 64 -2.67 9.13 -3.21
CA ALA A 64 -4.13 9.00 -3.20
C ALA A 64 -4.59 7.55 -3.31
N GLU A 65 -3.99 6.76 -4.22
CA GLU A 65 -4.31 5.34 -4.37
C GLU A 65 -3.98 4.57 -3.08
N ALA A 66 -2.84 4.85 -2.44
CA ALA A 66 -2.48 4.25 -1.15
C ALA A 66 -3.56 4.50 -0.08
N VAL A 67 -4.00 5.75 0.07
CA VAL A 67 -5.04 6.13 1.04
C VAL A 67 -6.37 5.44 0.71
N GLN A 68 -6.75 5.36 -0.57
CA GLN A 68 -7.99 4.68 -0.98
C GLN A 68 -7.95 3.18 -0.67
N LEU A 69 -6.84 2.51 -0.97
CA LEU A 69 -6.67 1.08 -0.67
C LEU A 69 -6.63 0.84 0.84
N ALA A 70 -5.97 1.71 1.62
CA ALA A 70 -5.96 1.63 3.08
C ALA A 70 -7.38 1.74 3.66
N ARG A 71 -8.20 2.68 3.17
CA ARG A 71 -9.62 2.79 3.54
C ARG A 71 -10.39 1.52 3.21
N GLN A 72 -10.20 0.95 2.02
CA GLN A 72 -10.88 -0.28 1.62
C GLN A 72 -10.49 -1.47 2.50
N ALA A 73 -9.19 -1.62 2.79
CA ALA A 73 -8.67 -2.66 3.67
C ALA A 73 -9.22 -2.52 5.10
N PHE A 74 -9.27 -1.31 5.64
CA PHE A 74 -9.85 -1.03 6.96
C PHE A 74 -11.33 -1.44 7.04
N LEU A 75 -12.13 -1.06 6.03
CA LEU A 75 -13.55 -1.46 5.98
C LEU A 75 -13.73 -2.97 5.76
N ALA A 76 -12.84 -3.62 5.03
CA ALA A 76 -12.87 -5.06 4.84
C ALA A 76 -12.58 -5.79 6.16
N GLN A 77 -11.57 -5.35 6.92
CA GLN A 77 -11.22 -5.93 8.22
C GLN A 77 -12.44 -5.91 9.17
N ILE A 78 -13.09 -4.76 9.33
CA ILE A 78 -14.30 -4.64 10.17
C ILE A 78 -15.40 -5.62 9.75
N ARG A 79 -15.58 -5.85 8.44
CA ARG A 79 -16.59 -6.79 7.94
C ARG A 79 -16.25 -8.24 8.28
N GLU A 80 -14.98 -8.62 8.18
CA GLU A 80 -14.55 -9.98 8.55
C GLU A 80 -14.67 -10.19 10.06
N ASP A 81 -14.21 -9.23 10.87
CA ASP A 81 -14.34 -9.29 12.34
C ASP A 81 -15.83 -9.41 12.75
N ALA A 82 -16.72 -8.67 12.08
CA ALA A 82 -18.16 -8.76 12.33
C ALA A 82 -18.77 -10.11 11.93
N LYS A 83 -18.22 -10.83 10.94
CA LYS A 83 -18.65 -12.19 10.62
C LYS A 83 -18.19 -13.17 11.69
N GLU A 84 -16.97 -13.03 12.19
CA GLU A 84 -16.43 -13.87 13.26
C GLU A 84 -17.25 -13.73 14.54
N VAL A 85 -17.57 -12.50 14.95
CA VAL A 85 -18.42 -12.24 16.13
C VAL A 85 -19.83 -12.83 15.97
N ARG A 86 -20.40 -12.82 14.76
CA ARG A 86 -21.73 -13.41 14.48
C ARG A 86 -21.71 -14.94 14.41
N ALA A 87 -20.55 -15.55 14.22
CA ALA A 87 -20.38 -17.00 14.15
C ALA A 87 -20.08 -17.63 15.52
N ALA A 88 -19.74 -16.82 16.52
CA ALA A 88 -19.56 -17.20 17.92
C ALA A 88 -20.88 -17.16 18.70
#